data_AF-A0A957MDI4-F1
#
_entry.id   AF-A0A957MDI4-F1
#
_cell.length_a   1.000
_cell.length_b   1.000
_cell.length_c   1.000
_cell.angle_alpha   90.00
_cell.angle_beta   90.00
_cell.angle_gamma   90.00
#
_symmetry.space_group_name_H-M   'P 1'
#
loop_
_entity.id
_entity.type
_entity.pdbx_description
1 polymer ?
#
loop_
_entity_poly.entity_id
_entity_poly.type
_entity_poly.pdbx_seq_one_letter_code
_entity_poly.pdbx_strand_id
1 'polypeptide(L)'
;FPAVADVPIGFLWILAVAGIESYGVILAGWSSNNNYSLLGALRSSAQMISYELPLGFFLLSILLLAGDFSLVNLVESGRQWWEWLWLWLMFPLFFICILAETNRSPFDLPETENELVAGFQTEYGGIKFALFFMAEYINMITTSAIMATLF
;
A
#
# COMPACT_ATOMS: atom_id res chain seq x y z
N PHE A 1 -3.20 -6.21 -25.22
CA PHE A 1 -4.57 -5.69 -24.99
C PHE A 1 -4.82 -5.63 -23.49
N PRO A 2 -5.15 -4.46 -22.93
CA PRO A 2 -5.55 -4.35 -21.52
C PRO A 2 -6.80 -5.21 -21.29
N ALA A 3 -6.77 -6.08 -20.28
CA ALA A 3 -7.82 -7.07 -20.04
C ALA A 3 -9.14 -6.47 -19.49
N VAL A 4 -9.10 -5.23 -18.97
CA VAL A 4 -10.27 -4.56 -18.36
C VAL A 4 -10.46 -3.14 -18.92
N ALA A 5 -9.50 -2.24 -18.73
CA ALA A 5 -9.50 -0.89 -19.31
C ALA A 5 -8.10 -0.26 -19.26
N ASP A 6 -7.75 0.51 -20.28
CA ASP A 6 -6.63 1.46 -20.21
C ASP A 6 -7.18 2.83 -19.85
N VAL A 7 -6.84 3.30 -18.65
CA VAL A 7 -7.29 4.59 -18.15
C VAL A 7 -6.13 5.58 -18.34
N PRO A 8 -6.35 6.73 -19.00
CA PRO A 8 -5.29 7.71 -19.25
C PRO A 8 -4.59 8.22 -17.98
N ILE A 9 -5.28 8.13 -16.84
CA ILE A 9 -4.84 8.58 -15.51
C ILE A 9 -4.72 7.37 -14.56
N GLY A 10 -4.58 6.15 -15.10
CA GLY A 10 -4.57 4.91 -14.34
C GLY A 10 -3.55 4.89 -13.20
N PHE A 11 -2.38 5.50 -13.43
CA PHE A 11 -1.34 5.62 -12.40
C PHE A 11 -1.75 6.49 -11.20
N LEU A 12 -2.31 7.68 -11.43
CA LEU A 12 -2.75 8.56 -10.34
C LEU A 12 -3.97 8.01 -9.61
N TRP A 13 -4.82 7.25 -10.32
CA TRP A 13 -5.99 6.61 -9.73
C TRP A 13 -5.58 5.62 -8.64
N ILE A 14 -4.55 4.80 -8.88
CA ILE A 14 -4.03 3.84 -7.91
C ILE A 14 -3.53 4.55 -6.65
N LEU A 15 -2.78 5.64 -6.82
CA LEU A 15 -2.25 6.43 -5.71
C LEU A 15 -3.39 7.05 -4.88
N ALA A 16 -4.43 7.57 -5.54
CA ALA A 16 -5.60 8.11 -4.86
C ALA A 16 -6.39 7.06 -4.06
N VAL A 17 -6.49 5.83 -4.56
CA VAL A 17 -7.17 4.73 -3.86
C VAL A 17 -6.36 4.24 -2.66
N ALA A 18 -5.03 4.12 -2.79
CA ALA A 18 -4.15 3.73 -1.69
C ALA A 18 -4.30 4.67 -0.48
N GLY A 19 -4.34 5.99 -0.71
CA GLY A 19 -4.50 6.97 0.38
C GLY A 19 -5.83 6.91 1.12
N ILE A 20 -6.88 6.27 0.56
CA ILE A 20 -8.17 6.11 1.24
C ILE A 20 -8.10 5.01 2.32
N GLU A 21 -7.21 4.03 2.18
CA GLU A 21 -7.10 2.89 3.09
C GLU A 21 -6.76 3.31 4.52
N SER A 22 -5.84 4.27 4.69
CA SER A 22 -5.41 4.77 6.00
C SER A 22 -6.58 5.32 6.84
N TYR A 23 -7.55 5.97 6.20
CA TYR A 23 -8.77 6.44 6.87
C TYR A 23 -9.64 5.29 7.39
N GLY A 24 -9.67 4.16 6.67
CA GLY A 24 -10.39 2.96 7.09
C GLY A 24 -9.89 2.42 8.44
N VAL A 25 -8.57 2.40 8.63
CA VAL A 25 -7.93 1.93 9.87
C VAL A 25 -8.22 2.87 11.05
N ILE A 26 -8.14 4.19 10.84
CA ILE A 26 -8.44 5.19 11.88
C ILE A 26 -9.91 5.09 12.32
N LEU A 27 -10.84 5.05 11.37
CA LEU A 27 -12.27 4.98 11.67
C LEU A 27 -12.65 3.66 12.34
N ALA A 28 -12.01 2.56 11.96
CA ALA A 28 -12.18 1.27 12.63
C ALA A 28 -11.80 1.37 14.11
N GLY A 29 -10.59 1.86 14.40
CA GLY A 29 -10.14 2.07 15.78
C GLY A 29 -11.00 3.03 16.59
N TRP A 30 -11.54 4.09 15.96
CA TRP A 30 -12.42 5.04 16.64
C TRP A 30 -13.79 4.46 16.99
N SER A 31 -14.35 3.59 16.14
CA SER A 31 -15.64 2.94 16.42
C SER A 31 -15.57 1.78 17.42
N SER A 32 -14.35 1.29 17.69
CA SER A 32 -14.03 0.23 18.65
C SER A 32 -14.02 0.71 20.12
N ASN A 33 -14.80 1.74 20.49
CA ASN A 33 -15.09 2.26 21.85
C ASN A 33 -14.13 1.93 23.03
N ASN A 34 -12.82 1.91 22.80
CA ASN A 34 -11.77 1.47 23.72
C ASN A 34 -10.48 2.21 23.40
N ASN A 35 -9.89 2.79 24.44
CA ASN A 35 -8.71 3.63 24.32
C ASN A 35 -7.49 2.85 23.81
N TYR A 36 -7.34 1.56 24.13
CA TYR A 36 -6.21 0.75 23.66
C TYR A 36 -6.31 0.45 22.16
N SER A 37 -7.50 0.11 21.67
CA SER A 37 -7.76 -0.12 20.26
C SER A 37 -7.62 1.15 19.42
N LEU A 38 -8.04 2.30 19.96
CA LEU A 38 -7.82 3.61 19.32
C LEU A 38 -6.32 3.96 19.24
N LEU A 39 -5.56 3.76 20.32
CA LEU A 39 -4.12 4.00 20.32
C LEU A 39 -3.38 3.08 19.35
N GLY A 40 -3.80 1.82 19.24
CA GLY A 40 -3.26 0.88 18.25
C GLY A 40 -3.54 1.31 16.81
N ALA A 41 -4.78 1.73 16.53
CA ALA A 41 -5.16 2.26 15.22
C ALA A 41 -4.40 3.55 14.85
N LEU A 42 -4.14 4.44 15.82
CA LEU A 42 -3.36 5.65 15.57
C LEU A 42 -1.90 5.34 15.24
N ARG A 43 -1.30 4.36 15.93
CA ARG A 43 0.08 3.92 15.65
C ARG A 43 0.21 3.27 14.27
N SER A 44 -0.71 2.37 13.93
CA SER A 44 -0.73 1.72 12.62
C SER A 44 -0.92 2.73 11.49
N SER A 45 -1.86 3.67 11.67
CA SER A 45 -2.11 4.71 10.67
C SER A 45 -0.91 5.64 10.49
N ALA A 46 -0.22 5.99 11.59
CA ALA A 46 1.01 6.79 11.52
C ALA A 46 2.11 6.08 10.73
N GLN A 47 2.25 4.75 10.88
CA GLN A 47 3.17 3.95 10.07
C GLN A 47 2.75 3.98 8.58
N MET A 48 1.51 3.61 8.27
CA MET A 48 1.04 3.54 6.88
C MET A 48 1.26 4.86 6.13
N ILE A 49 0.87 5.99 6.73
CA ILE A 49 1.08 7.33 6.16
C ILE A 49 2.57 7.64 5.99
N SER A 50 3.42 7.21 6.93
CA SER A 50 4.87 7.46 6.86
C SER A 50 5.54 6.71 5.71
N TYR A 51 5.03 5.55 5.31
CA TYR A 51 5.55 4.75 4.19
C TYR A 51 4.85 5.03 2.86
N GLU A 52 3.66 5.61 2.89
CA GLU A 52 2.94 6.09 1.70
C GLU A 52 3.68 7.26 1.01
N LEU A 53 4.25 8.20 1.78
CA LEU A 53 5.00 9.32 1.21
C LEU A 53 6.22 8.87 0.37
N PRO A 54 7.14 8.04 0.90
CA PRO A 54 8.26 7.48 0.14
C PRO A 54 7.81 6.70 -1.10
N LEU A 55 6.73 5.91 -1.00
CA LEU A 55 6.13 5.23 -2.16
C LEU A 55 5.71 6.22 -3.23
N GLY A 56 5.01 7.28 -2.85
CA GLY A 56 4.64 8.37 -3.76
C GLY A 56 5.84 9.00 -4.48
N PHE A 57 6.97 9.19 -3.79
CA PHE A 57 8.20 9.69 -4.42
C PHE A 57 8.83 8.70 -5.41
N PHE A 58 8.88 7.40 -5.06
CA PHE A 58 9.38 6.38 -5.99
C PHE A 58 8.48 6.27 -7.22
N LEU A 59 7.16 6.28 -7.02
CA LEU A 59 6.18 6.32 -8.09
C LEU A 59 6.37 7.53 -9.01
N LEU A 60 6.51 8.73 -8.44
CA LEU A 60 6.77 9.95 -9.20
C LEU A 60 8.03 9.85 -10.05
N SER A 61 9.11 9.29 -9.51
CA SER A 61 10.36 9.16 -10.25
C SER A 61 10.27 8.20 -11.44
N ILE A 62 9.51 7.10 -11.32
CA ILE A 62 9.24 6.17 -12.44
C ILE A 62 8.41 6.88 -13.51
N LEU A 63 7.42 7.68 -13.09
CA LEU A 63 6.60 8.46 -13.99
C LEU A 63 7.40 9.52 -14.77
N LEU A 64 8.34 10.19 -14.11
CA LEU A 64 9.23 11.15 -14.76
C LEU A 64 10.16 10.50 -15.80
N LEU A 65 10.54 9.23 -15.59
CA LEU A 65 11.33 8.46 -16.56
C LEU A 65 10.48 8.01 -17.75
N ALA A 66 9.25 7.55 -17.51
CA ALA A 66 8.36 7.03 -18.55
C ALA A 66 7.70 8.14 -19.40
N GLY A 67 7.40 9.30 -18.80
CA GLY A 67 6.77 10.44 -19.48
C GLY A 67 5.26 10.29 -19.74
N ASP A 68 4.65 9.17 -19.34
CA ASP A 68 3.23 8.84 -19.55
C ASP A 68 2.55 8.39 -18.25
N PHE A 69 1.23 8.61 -18.17
CA PHE A 69 0.40 8.25 -17.02
C PHE A 69 -0.38 6.92 -17.20
N SER A 70 -0.36 6.34 -18.41
CA SER A 70 -0.95 5.02 -18.68
C SER A 70 0.01 3.91 -18.27
N LEU A 71 -0.50 2.94 -17.51
CA LEU A 71 0.26 1.76 -17.11
C LEU A 71 0.63 0.87 -18.30
N VAL A 72 -0.20 0.84 -19.35
CA VAL A 72 0.07 0.04 -20.55
C VAL A 72 1.25 0.62 -21.31
N ASN A 73 1.25 1.93 -21.54
CA ASN A 73 2.38 2.62 -22.18
C ASN A 73 3.66 2.48 -21.35
N LEU A 74 3.55 2.49 -20.01
CA LEU A 74 4.70 2.35 -19.12
C LEU A 74 5.38 0.97 -19.20
N VAL A 75 4.61 -0.08 -19.53
CA VAL A 75 5.13 -1.45 -19.75
C VAL A 75 5.60 -1.65 -21.19
N GLU A 76 4.88 -1.11 -22.18
CA GLU A 76 5.19 -1.28 -23.61
C GLU A 76 6.33 -0.37 -24.10
N SER A 77 6.60 0.73 -23.40
CA SER A 77 7.71 1.64 -23.73
C SER A 77 9.07 0.98 -23.50
N GLY A 78 9.92 1.03 -24.53
CA GLY A 78 11.28 0.50 -24.45
C GLY A 78 12.16 1.35 -23.55
N ARG A 79 12.76 0.72 -22.52
CA ARG A 79 13.63 1.39 -21.54
C ARG A 79 15.10 1.34 -21.93
N GLN A 80 15.83 2.42 -21.69
CA GLN A 80 17.28 2.46 -21.90
C GLN A 80 18.03 1.67 -20.80
N TRP A 81 19.24 1.20 -21.10
CA TRP A 81 20.00 0.34 -20.17
C TRP A 81 20.28 0.97 -18.79
N TRP A 82 20.41 2.30 -18.73
CA TRP A 82 20.67 3.01 -17.47
C TRP A 82 19.41 3.16 -16.62
N GLU A 83 18.21 3.20 -17.24
CA GLU A 83 16.94 3.19 -16.50
C GLU A 83 16.76 1.88 -15.73
N TRP A 84 17.16 0.76 -16.34
CA TRP A 84 17.17 -0.54 -15.67
C TRP A 84 18.04 -0.55 -14.42
N LEU A 85 19.19 0.14 -14.43
CA LEU A 85 20.05 0.26 -13.24
C LEU A 85 19.35 1.06 -12.12
N TRP A 86 18.68 2.16 -12.45
CA TRP A 86 17.92 2.95 -11.48
C TRP A 86 16.75 2.16 -10.88
N LEU A 87 15.97 1.48 -11.73
CA LEU A 87 14.87 0.62 -11.28
C LEU A 87 15.35 -0.48 -10.35
N TRP A 88 16.50 -1.10 -10.66
CA TRP A 88 17.06 -2.16 -9.82
C TRP A 88 17.49 -1.66 -8.44
N LEU A 89 18.01 -0.44 -8.35
CA LEU A 89 18.34 0.21 -7.07
C LEU A 89 17.09 0.63 -6.28
N MET A 90 16.04 1.05 -6.99
CA MET A 90 14.78 1.47 -6.38
C MET A 90 13.92 0.29 -5.89
N PHE A 91 13.96 -0.84 -6.59
CA PHE A 91 13.17 -2.03 -6.30
C PHE A 91 13.22 -2.46 -4.82
N PRO A 92 14.38 -2.65 -4.16
CA PRO A 92 14.41 -3.08 -2.76
C PRO A 92 13.84 -2.03 -1.80
N LEU A 93 14.02 -0.74 -2.09
CA LEU A 93 13.47 0.33 -1.27
C LEU A 93 11.94 0.40 -1.41
N PHE A 94 11.45 0.25 -2.64
CA PHE A 94 10.03 0.18 -2.94
C PHE A 94 9.38 -1.04 -2.28
N PHE A 95 10.05 -2.19 -2.31
CA PHE A 95 9.62 -3.43 -1.66
C PHE A 95 9.46 -3.26 -0.15
N ILE A 96 10.44 -2.65 0.52
CA ILE A 96 10.39 -2.38 1.95
C ILE A 96 9.20 -1.48 2.30
N CYS A 97 8.91 -0.47 1.47
CA CYS A 97 7.78 0.41 1.73
C CYS A 97 6.43 -0.30 1.54
N ILE A 98 6.30 -1.16 0.52
CA ILE A 98 5.08 -2.00 0.35
C ILE A 98 4.88 -2.95 1.53
N LEU A 99 5.95 -3.58 2.03
CA LEU A 99 5.87 -4.43 3.21
C LEU A 99 5.37 -3.65 4.44
N ALA A 100 5.83 -2.41 4.59
CA ALA A 100 5.41 -1.55 5.68
C ALA A 100 3.97 -1.02 5.53
N GLU A 101 3.51 -0.76 4.32
CA GLU A 101 2.15 -0.33 4.03
C GLU A 101 1.13 -1.47 4.23
N THR A 102 1.48 -2.68 3.83
CA THR A 102 0.66 -3.89 4.05
C THR A 102 0.75 -4.45 5.47
N ASN A 103 1.44 -3.73 6.38
CA ASN A 103 1.64 -4.11 7.78
C ASN A 103 2.20 -5.53 7.96
N ARG A 104 3.05 -5.99 7.02
CA ARG A 104 3.65 -7.32 7.10
C ARG A 104 5.02 -7.34 7.71
N SER A 105 5.31 -8.47 8.36
CA SER A 105 6.61 -8.75 8.98
C SER A 105 7.74 -8.40 8.01
N PRO A 106 8.69 -7.54 8.40
CA PRO A 106 9.04 -7.15 9.78
C PRO A 106 8.29 -5.92 10.36
N PHE A 107 7.38 -5.29 9.61
CA PHE A 107 6.69 -4.04 9.98
C PHE A 107 5.26 -4.26 10.49
N ASP A 108 5.10 -5.25 11.37
CA ASP A 108 3.79 -5.70 11.87
C ASP A 108 3.47 -5.11 13.26
N LEU A 109 3.73 -3.82 13.43
CA LEU A 109 3.39 -3.08 14.65
C LEU A 109 1.88 -3.10 15.01
N PRO A 110 0.93 -3.21 14.05
CA PRO A 110 -0.49 -3.27 14.36
C PRO A 110 -0.98 -4.63 14.87
N GLU A 111 -0.45 -5.75 14.36
CA GLU A 111 -0.88 -7.10 14.79
C GLU A 111 -0.02 -7.67 15.92
N THR A 112 1.05 -6.97 16.36
CA THR A 112 1.94 -7.47 17.43
C THR A 112 1.18 -7.74 18.73
N GLU A 113 1.01 -9.04 19.00
CA GLU A 113 0.35 -9.62 20.18
C GLU A 113 0.95 -9.20 21.52
N ASN A 114 2.24 -8.85 21.53
CA ASN A 114 2.98 -8.49 22.75
C ASN A 114 2.65 -7.09 23.28
N GLU A 115 2.14 -6.16 22.45
CA GLU A 115 1.90 -4.78 22.87
C GLU A 115 0.42 -4.38 22.89
N LEU A 116 -0.41 -4.93 21.99
CA LEU A 116 -1.78 -4.42 21.79
C LEU A 116 -2.87 -5.50 21.53
N VAL A 117 -2.57 -6.80 21.66
CA VAL A 117 -3.54 -7.91 21.53
C VAL A 117 -4.48 -7.73 20.31
N ALA A 118 -3.95 -7.55 19.10
CA ALA A 118 -4.73 -7.31 17.86
C ALA A 118 -5.45 -5.94 17.73
N GLY A 119 -5.02 -4.92 18.48
CA GLY A 119 -5.22 -3.50 18.15
C GLY A 119 -6.67 -3.09 17.84
N PHE A 120 -6.93 -2.70 16.59
CA PHE A 120 -8.25 -2.25 16.13
C PHE A 120 -9.22 -3.40 15.77
N GLN A 121 -8.74 -4.64 15.69
CA GLN A 121 -9.57 -5.80 15.35
C GLN A 121 -10.22 -6.45 16.57
N THR A 122 -9.74 -6.14 17.78
CA THR A 122 -10.15 -6.75 19.07
C THR A 122 -11.65 -6.75 19.32
N GLU A 123 -12.35 -5.71 18.89
CA GLU A 123 -13.79 -5.56 19.16
C GLU A 123 -14.69 -6.02 18.02
N TYR A 124 -14.10 -6.37 16.87
CA TYR A 124 -14.86 -6.86 15.73
C TYR A 124 -14.93 -8.38 15.77
N GLY A 125 -16.15 -8.92 15.84
CA GLY A 125 -16.43 -10.34 15.71
C GLY A 125 -17.05 -10.73 14.36
N GLY A 126 -16.99 -12.02 14.03
CA GLY A 126 -17.72 -12.62 12.91
C GLY A 126 -17.31 -12.06 11.54
N ILE A 127 -18.29 -11.59 10.76
CA ILE A 127 -18.07 -11.10 9.39
C ILE A 127 -17.20 -9.84 9.36
N LYS A 128 -17.30 -8.95 10.35
CA LYS A 128 -16.51 -7.71 10.38
C LYS A 128 -15.02 -8.00 10.54
N PHE A 129 -14.67 -8.97 11.39
CA PHE A 129 -13.31 -9.48 11.53
C PHE A 129 -12.77 -10.05 10.22
N ALA A 130 -13.56 -10.93 9.56
CA ALA A 130 -13.17 -11.53 8.29
C ALA A 130 -12.92 -10.50 7.19
N LEU A 131 -13.68 -9.40 7.17
CA LEU A 131 -13.50 -8.32 6.20
C LEU A 131 -12.16 -7.58 6.37
N PHE A 132 -11.64 -7.44 7.59
CA PHE A 132 -10.32 -6.81 7.80
C PHE A 132 -9.20 -7.66 7.19
N PHE A 133 -9.16 -8.96 7.48
CA PHE A 133 -8.18 -9.86 6.86
C PHE A 133 -8.33 -9.93 5.35
N MET A 134 -9.56 -10.00 4.85
CA MET A 134 -9.81 -10.01 3.41
C MET A 134 -9.30 -8.72 2.76
N ALA A 135 -9.54 -7.55 3.37
CA ALA A 135 -9.04 -6.29 2.86
C ALA A 135 -7.50 -6.24 2.84
N GLU A 136 -6.84 -6.70 3.91
CA GLU A 136 -5.39 -6.74 3.97
C GLU A 136 -4.78 -7.67 2.90
N TYR A 137 -5.35 -8.86 2.71
CA TYR A 137 -4.89 -9.77 1.65
C TYR A 137 -5.15 -9.22 0.24
N ILE A 138 -6.28 -8.55 0.03
CA ILE A 138 -6.54 -7.86 -1.24
C ILE A 138 -5.49 -6.79 -1.46
N ASN A 139 -5.19 -5.98 -0.44
CA ASN A 139 -4.17 -4.94 -0.53
C ASN A 139 -2.79 -5.53 -0.89
N MET A 140 -2.41 -6.64 -0.25
CA MET A 140 -1.16 -7.35 -0.54
C MET A 140 -1.07 -7.82 -1.99
N ILE A 141 -2.16 -8.37 -2.53
CA ILE A 141 -2.20 -8.82 -3.94
C ILE A 141 -2.14 -7.61 -4.87
N THR A 142 -2.85 -6.53 -4.58
CA THR A 142 -2.87 -5.33 -5.42
C THR A 142 -1.53 -4.62 -5.46
N THR A 143 -0.88 -4.43 -4.30
CA THR A 143 0.44 -3.79 -4.21
C THR A 143 1.52 -4.64 -4.87
N SER A 144 1.46 -5.97 -4.75
CA SER A 144 2.34 -6.89 -5.45
C SER A 144 2.17 -6.82 -6.98
N ALA A 145 0.91 -6.74 -7.46
CA ALA A 145 0.63 -6.57 -8.88
C ALA A 145 1.16 -5.23 -9.41
N ILE A 146 0.98 -4.14 -8.66
CA ILE A 146 1.52 -2.82 -9.01
C ILE A 146 3.04 -2.89 -9.11
N MET A 147 3.71 -3.47 -8.11
CA MET A 147 5.15 -3.64 -8.12
C MET A 147 5.64 -4.39 -9.36
N ALA A 148 5.00 -5.50 -9.73
CA ALA A 148 5.34 -6.30 -10.90
C ALA A 148 5.05 -5.59 -12.24
N THR A 149 4.18 -4.58 -12.27
CA THR A 149 3.96 -3.77 -13.48
C THR A 149 4.95 -2.62 -13.63
N LEU A 150 5.50 -2.10 -12.53
CA LEU A 150 6.36 -0.91 -12.56
C LEU A 150 7.84 -1.23 -12.76
N PHE A 151 8.28 -2.39 -12.24
CA PHE A 151 9.65 -2.89 -12.26
C PHE A 151 9.78 -4.14 -13.13
#